data_AF-A0A1R3L175-F1
#
_entry.id   AF-A0A1R3L175-F1
#
_cell.length_a   1.000
_cell.length_b   1.000
_cell.length_c   1.000
_cell.angle_alpha   90.00
_cell.angle_beta   90.00
_cell.angle_gamma   90.00
#
_symmetry.space_group_name_H-M   'P 1'
#
loop_
_entity.id
_entity.type
_entity.pdbx_description
1 polymer ?
#
loop_
_entity_poly.entity_id
_entity_poly.type
_entity_poly.pdbx_seq_one_letter_code
_entity_poly.pdbx_strand_id
1 'polypeptide(L)'
;MTAILERRESESLWGRFCNWITSTENRLYIGWFGVLMIPTLLTATSVFIIAFIAAPPVDIDGIREPVSGSLLYGNNIISGAIIPTSAAIACYMGREWELSFRLGMRPWIAVAYSAPVAAATAVFLIYPIG
;
A
#
# COMPACT_ATOMS: atom_id res chain seq x y z
N MET A 1 -11.73 24.54 -30.35
CA MET A 1 -10.37 24.38 -29.77
C MET A 1 -10.03 25.49 -28.77
N THR A 2 -10.53 26.71 -28.95
CA THR A 2 -10.36 27.87 -28.05
C THR A 2 -11.07 27.73 -26.69
N ALA A 3 -12.31 27.23 -26.64
CA ALA A 3 -13.07 27.09 -25.39
C ALA A 3 -12.49 26.07 -24.37
N ILE A 4 -11.71 25.09 -24.82
CA ILE A 4 -11.04 24.10 -23.93
C ILE A 4 -9.79 24.72 -23.30
N LEU A 5 -9.10 25.60 -24.04
CA LEU A 5 -7.93 26.33 -23.54
C LEU A 5 -8.34 27.39 -22.52
N GLU A 6 -9.40 28.16 -22.77
CA GLU A 6 -9.95 29.12 -21.81
C GLU A 6 -10.46 28.45 -20.52
N ARG A 7 -11.12 27.28 -20.63
CA ARG A 7 -11.56 26.52 -19.46
C ARG A 7 -10.38 26.06 -18.59
N ARG A 8 -9.26 25.63 -19.21
CA ARG A 8 -8.04 25.24 -18.49
C ARG A 8 -7.33 26.43 -17.82
N GLU A 9 -7.40 27.63 -18.37
CA GLU A 9 -6.90 28.86 -17.72
C GLU A 9 -7.79 29.31 -16.54
N SER A 10 -9.09 29.02 -16.58
CA SER A 10 -10.04 29.38 -15.50
C SER A 10 -10.04 28.42 -14.30
N GLU A 11 -9.43 27.23 -14.41
CA GLU A 11 -9.43 26.23 -13.35
C GLU A 11 -8.35 26.53 -12.30
N SER A 12 -8.74 26.53 -11.02
CA SER A 12 -7.81 26.68 -9.91
C SER A 12 -6.77 25.55 -9.90
N LEU A 13 -5.60 25.80 -9.31
CA LEU A 13 -4.55 24.78 -9.13
C LEU A 13 -5.10 23.51 -8.46
N TRP A 14 -6.01 23.67 -7.49
CA TRP A 14 -6.69 22.57 -6.84
C TRP A 14 -7.62 21.81 -7.79
N GLY A 15 -8.38 22.51 -8.64
CA GLY A 15 -9.22 21.87 -9.67
C GLY A 15 -8.38 21.04 -10.64
N ARG A 16 -7.25 21.58 -11.10
CA ARG A 16 -6.30 20.85 -11.97
C ARG A 16 -5.70 19.63 -11.28
N PHE A 17 -5.36 19.74 -10.00
CA PHE A 17 -4.85 18.63 -9.20
C PHE A 17 -5.89 17.51 -9.05
N CYS A 18 -7.12 17.83 -8.65
CA CYS A 18 -8.21 16.87 -8.53
C CYS A 18 -8.46 16.15 -9.86
N ASN A 19 -8.55 16.90 -10.96
CA ASN A 19 -8.73 16.35 -12.30
C ASN A 19 -7.61 15.38 -12.68
N TRP A 20 -6.36 15.68 -12.30
CA TRP A 20 -5.23 14.80 -12.55
C TRP A 20 -5.24 13.52 -11.68
N ILE A 21 -5.50 13.65 -10.38
CA ILE A 21 -5.54 12.52 -9.44
C ILE A 21 -6.60 11.49 -9.85
N THR A 22 -7.78 11.96 -10.26
CA THR A 22 -8.90 11.08 -10.65
C THR A 22 -8.95 10.76 -12.15
N SER A 23 -7.91 11.10 -12.91
CA SER A 23 -7.85 10.83 -14.34
C SER A 23 -7.72 9.32 -14.62
N THR A 24 -8.55 8.83 -15.55
CA THR A 24 -8.50 7.46 -16.09
C THR A 24 -7.49 7.30 -17.22
N GLU A 25 -6.90 8.39 -17.71
CA GLU A 25 -5.86 8.37 -18.75
C GLU A 25 -4.46 8.12 -18.18
N ASN A 26 -4.31 8.15 -16.85
CA ASN A 26 -3.05 7.80 -16.19
C ASN A 26 -2.70 6.33 -16.44
N ARG A 27 -1.43 6.04 -16.77
CA ARG A 27 -0.94 4.67 -17.02
C ARG A 27 -1.22 3.71 -15.85
N LEU A 28 -1.15 4.25 -14.63
CA LEU A 28 -1.60 3.63 -13.39
C LEU A 28 -2.53 4.62 -12.71
N TYR A 29 -3.78 4.22 -12.47
CA TYR A 29 -4.75 5.07 -11.77
C TYR A 29 -4.21 5.48 -10.39
N ILE A 30 -4.43 6.73 -9.98
CA ILE A 30 -4.02 7.20 -8.65
C ILE A 30 -5.25 7.14 -7.74
N GLY A 31 -6.21 8.03 -7.97
CA GLY A 31 -7.36 8.20 -7.09
C GLY A 31 -7.00 8.75 -5.72
N TRP A 32 -8.00 9.07 -4.92
CA TRP A 32 -7.79 9.56 -3.56
C TRP A 32 -7.17 8.51 -2.65
N PHE A 33 -7.53 7.23 -2.84
CA PHE A 33 -6.87 6.14 -2.12
C PHE A 33 -5.41 5.96 -2.53
N GLY A 34 -5.05 6.24 -3.80
CA GLY A 34 -3.67 6.20 -4.27
C GLY A 34 -2.74 7.18 -3.58
N VAL A 35 -3.25 8.35 -3.17
CA VAL A 35 -2.48 9.37 -2.45
C VAL A 35 -1.93 8.83 -1.13
N LEU A 36 -2.68 7.96 -0.43
CA LEU A 36 -2.22 7.28 0.79
C LEU A 36 -1.46 5.98 0.48
N MET A 37 -1.95 5.22 -0.49
CA MET A 37 -1.40 3.91 -0.85
C MET A 37 0.05 4.02 -1.34
N ILE A 38 0.38 4.99 -2.20
CA ILE A 38 1.71 5.07 -2.82
C ILE A 38 2.80 5.32 -1.76
N PRO A 39 2.72 6.36 -0.89
CA PRO A 39 3.77 6.59 0.10
C PRO A 39 3.87 5.46 1.13
N THR A 40 2.73 4.88 1.54
CA THR A 40 2.71 3.80 2.54
C THR A 40 3.30 2.51 1.99
N LEU A 41 2.97 2.11 0.76
CA LEU A 41 3.58 0.95 0.11
C LEU A 41 5.07 1.15 -0.10
N LEU A 42 5.50 2.31 -0.62
CA LEU A 42 6.92 2.58 -0.87
C LEU A 42 7.74 2.53 0.43
N THR A 43 7.22 3.10 1.50
CA THR A 43 7.87 3.06 2.81
C THR A 43 7.94 1.64 3.35
N ALA A 44 6.83 0.90 3.34
CA ALA A 44 6.80 -0.49 3.81
C ALA A 44 7.74 -1.40 3.00
N THR A 45 7.73 -1.29 1.68
CA THR A 45 8.59 -2.09 0.80
C THR A 45 10.06 -1.75 0.98
N SER A 46 10.43 -0.46 1.06
CA SER A 46 11.84 -0.07 1.26
C SER A 46 12.38 -0.55 2.61
N VAL A 47 11.62 -0.36 3.68
CA VAL A 47 12.00 -0.84 5.03
C VAL A 47 12.11 -2.36 5.05
N PHE A 48 11.15 -3.08 4.47
CA PHE A 48 11.19 -4.54 4.39
C PHE A 48 12.45 -5.04 3.67
N ILE A 49 12.79 -4.48 2.52
CA ILE A 49 13.98 -4.88 1.74
C ILE A 49 15.25 -4.67 2.56
N ILE A 50 15.42 -3.47 3.14
CA ILE A 50 16.63 -3.14 3.91
C ILE A 50 16.75 -4.06 5.12
N ALA A 51 15.66 -4.25 5.85
CA ALA A 51 15.65 -5.07 7.04
C ALA A 51 15.92 -6.54 6.69
N PHE A 52 15.32 -7.06 5.62
CA PHE A 52 15.47 -8.48 5.25
C PHE A 52 16.91 -8.81 4.86
N ILE A 53 17.62 -7.84 4.30
CA ILE A 53 19.04 -7.97 3.96
C ILE A 53 19.92 -7.81 5.20
N ALA A 54 19.69 -6.76 6.01
CA ALA A 54 20.71 -6.24 6.92
C ALA A 54 20.29 -6.03 8.38
N ALA A 55 19.07 -6.38 8.78
CA ALA A 55 18.63 -6.18 10.16
C ALA A 55 19.47 -7.00 11.15
N PRO A 56 19.87 -6.43 12.30
CA PRO A 56 20.52 -7.20 13.36
C PRO A 56 19.53 -8.20 14.00
N PRO A 57 20.03 -9.21 14.74
CA PRO A 57 19.18 -10.13 15.49
C PRO A 57 18.25 -9.39 16.48
N VAL A 58 17.01 -9.88 16.60
CA VAL A 58 15.96 -9.26 17.43
C VAL A 58 15.54 -10.23 18.52
N ASP A 59 15.47 -9.75 19.77
CA ASP A 59 14.95 -10.50 20.93
C ASP A 59 13.41 -10.45 20.90
N ILE A 60 12.79 -11.47 20.30
CA ILE A 60 11.34 -11.51 20.06
C ILE A 60 10.53 -11.84 21.31
N ASP A 61 11.06 -12.70 22.18
CA ASP A 61 10.38 -13.17 23.38
C ASP A 61 10.76 -12.36 24.63
N GLY A 62 11.70 -11.42 24.52
CA GLY A 62 12.16 -10.57 25.62
C GLY A 62 12.98 -11.30 26.68
N ILE A 63 13.49 -12.49 26.35
CA ILE A 63 14.28 -13.36 27.25
C ILE A 63 15.78 -13.17 27.08
N ARG A 64 16.21 -12.16 26.29
CA ARG A 64 17.61 -11.88 25.95
C ARG A 64 18.26 -12.96 25.09
N GLU A 65 17.48 -13.61 24.23
CA GLU A 65 17.96 -14.56 23.22
C GLU A 65 17.62 -14.05 21.81
N PRO A 66 18.48 -13.20 21.20
CA PRO A 66 18.18 -12.60 19.91
C PRO A 66 18.15 -13.64 18.78
N VAL A 67 17.12 -13.56 17.95
CA VAL A 67 16.94 -14.42 16.77
C VAL A 67 17.40 -13.68 15.52
N SER A 68 18.28 -14.31 14.73
CA SER A 68 18.72 -13.78 13.44
C SER A 68 17.65 -14.01 12.36
N GLY A 69 17.17 -12.94 11.73
CA GLY A 69 16.16 -13.02 10.65
C GLY A 69 16.63 -12.53 9.28
N SER A 70 17.84 -11.99 9.15
CA SER A 70 18.30 -11.33 7.92
C SER A 70 19.38 -12.11 7.18
N LEU A 71 19.52 -11.82 5.88
CA LEU A 71 20.45 -12.54 4.99
C LEU A 71 21.92 -12.37 5.40
N LEU A 72 22.34 -11.15 5.76
CA LEU A 72 23.73 -10.88 6.16
C LEU A 72 24.11 -11.57 7.48
N TYR A 73 23.13 -11.98 8.28
CA TYR A 73 23.35 -12.73 9.52
C TYR A 73 23.08 -14.23 9.37
N GLY A 74 23.34 -14.77 8.17
CA GLY A 74 23.43 -16.22 7.90
C GLY A 74 22.12 -16.89 7.49
N ASN A 75 21.06 -16.13 7.20
CA ASN A 75 19.81 -16.69 6.68
C ASN A 75 19.80 -16.79 5.15
N ASN A 76 19.00 -17.72 4.64
CA ASN A 76 18.67 -17.83 3.22
C ASN A 76 17.22 -17.34 2.97
N ILE A 77 16.72 -17.45 1.73
CA ILE A 77 15.37 -16.97 1.37
C ILE A 77 14.25 -17.71 2.14
N ILE A 78 14.49 -18.96 2.56
CA ILE A 78 13.50 -19.74 3.31
C ILE A 78 13.57 -19.42 4.81
N SER A 79 14.76 -19.19 5.36
CA SER A 79 14.95 -18.96 6.80
C SER A 79 14.90 -17.50 7.22
N GLY A 80 15.09 -16.55 6.30
CA GLY A 80 14.97 -15.13 6.57
C GLY A 80 13.52 -14.74 6.86
N ALA A 81 13.28 -13.91 7.87
CA ALA A 81 11.94 -13.57 8.32
C ALA A 81 11.86 -12.15 8.86
N ILE A 82 10.88 -11.39 8.38
CA ILE A 82 10.50 -10.05 8.86
C ILE A 82 8.98 -9.90 8.70
N ILE A 83 8.35 -9.27 9.69
CA ILE A 83 6.90 -8.99 9.68
C ILE A 83 6.65 -7.56 9.17
N PRO A 84 6.13 -7.36 7.94
CA PRO A 84 5.71 -6.04 7.47
C PRO A 84 4.32 -5.64 7.99
N THR A 85 4.06 -4.33 8.05
CA THR A 85 2.77 -3.77 8.52
C THR A 85 1.71 -3.74 7.40
N SER A 86 0.46 -4.09 7.72
CA SER A 86 -0.64 -4.36 6.75
C SER A 86 -1.43 -3.15 6.25
N ALA A 87 -1.19 -1.94 6.76
CA ALA A 87 -2.05 -0.77 6.51
C ALA A 87 -2.17 -0.37 5.03
N ALA A 88 -1.11 -0.56 4.25
CA ALA A 88 -1.05 -0.16 2.84
C ALA A 88 -1.91 -1.06 1.91
N ILE A 89 -2.16 -2.31 2.31
CA ILE A 89 -2.96 -3.29 1.56
C ILE A 89 -4.45 -2.89 1.58
N ALA A 90 -4.93 -2.30 2.69
CA ALA A 90 -6.30 -1.79 2.79
C ALA A 90 -6.55 -0.59 1.87
N CYS A 91 -5.56 0.31 1.69
CA CYS A 91 -5.68 1.43 0.76
C CYS A 91 -5.78 0.97 -0.70
N TYR A 92 -5.12 -0.14 -1.07
CA TYR A 92 -5.26 -0.75 -2.39
C TYR A 92 -6.70 -1.21 -2.65
N MET A 93 -7.35 -1.83 -1.66
CA MET A 93 -8.77 -2.24 -1.76
C MET A 93 -9.68 -1.05 -2.07
N GLY A 94 -9.48 0.09 -1.39
CA GLY A 94 -10.24 1.32 -1.62
C GLY A 94 -10.01 1.91 -3.02
N ARG A 95 -8.77 1.82 -3.54
CA ARG A 95 -8.44 2.26 -4.90
C ARG A 95 -9.15 1.44 -5.98
N GLU A 96 -9.28 0.12 -5.79
CA GLU A 96 -10.01 -0.75 -6.72
C GLU A 96 -11.51 -0.41 -6.79
N TRP A 97 -12.10 -0.08 -5.64
CA TRP A 97 -13.48 0.43 -5.57
C TRP A 97 -13.61 1.77 -6.32
N GLU A 98 -12.71 2.71 -6.04
CA GLU A 98 -12.74 4.05 -6.64
C GLU A 98 -12.63 3.99 -8.17
N LEU A 99 -11.71 3.17 -8.69
CA LEU A 99 -11.55 2.99 -10.14
C LEU A 99 -12.78 2.32 -10.77
N SER A 100 -13.34 1.30 -10.12
CA SER A 100 -14.56 0.63 -10.61
C SER A 100 -15.71 1.62 -10.76
N PHE A 101 -15.87 2.54 -9.80
CA PHE A 101 -16.88 3.59 -9.86
C PHE A 101 -16.61 4.57 -11.00
N ARG A 102 -15.35 5.00 -11.21
CA ARG A 102 -14.98 5.91 -12.31
C ARG A 102 -15.23 5.32 -13.70
N LEU A 103 -15.08 4.01 -13.84
CA LEU A 103 -15.30 3.30 -15.10
C LEU A 103 -16.75 2.85 -15.30
N GLY A 104 -17.66 3.09 -14.34
CA GLY A 104 -19.04 2.61 -14.40
C GLY A 104 -19.18 1.09 -14.27
N MET A 105 -18.20 0.43 -13.67
CA MET A 105 -18.15 -1.02 -13.47
C MET A 105 -18.83 -1.42 -12.16
N ARG A 106 -19.16 -2.71 -12.02
CA ARG A 106 -19.66 -3.27 -10.76
C ARG A 106 -18.52 -3.37 -9.73
N PRO A 107 -18.69 -2.91 -8.47
CA PRO A 107 -17.59 -2.75 -7.51
C PRO A 107 -17.19 -4.04 -6.75
N TRP A 108 -17.45 -5.23 -7.29
CA TRP A 108 -17.28 -6.50 -6.57
C TRP A 108 -15.82 -6.97 -6.43
N ILE A 109 -14.89 -6.37 -7.19
CA ILE A 109 -13.45 -6.68 -7.09
C ILE A 109 -12.91 -6.33 -5.70
N ALA A 110 -13.29 -5.16 -5.16
CA ALA A 110 -12.90 -4.74 -3.82
C ALA A 110 -13.46 -5.68 -2.74
N VAL A 111 -14.67 -6.21 -2.94
CA VAL A 111 -15.29 -7.18 -2.02
C VAL A 111 -14.50 -8.50 -2.02
N ALA A 112 -14.12 -9.01 -3.18
CA ALA A 112 -13.27 -10.21 -3.24
C ALA A 112 -11.90 -9.97 -2.59
N TYR A 113 -11.30 -8.79 -2.79
CA TYR A 113 -10.02 -8.41 -2.20
C TYR A 113 -10.08 -8.20 -0.67
N SER A 114 -11.27 -8.04 -0.08
CA SER A 114 -11.42 -7.93 1.37
C SER A 114 -11.01 -9.21 2.12
N ALA A 115 -11.09 -10.39 1.48
CA ALA A 115 -10.71 -11.66 2.08
C ALA A 115 -9.22 -11.72 2.48
N PRO A 116 -8.25 -11.47 1.56
CA PRO A 116 -6.84 -11.42 1.94
C PRO A 116 -6.52 -10.25 2.88
N VAL A 117 -7.22 -9.10 2.77
CA VAL A 117 -7.06 -7.98 3.70
C VAL A 117 -7.45 -8.39 5.12
N ALA A 118 -8.59 -9.10 5.27
CA ALA A 118 -9.07 -9.59 6.56
C ALA A 118 -8.12 -10.62 7.16
N ALA A 119 -7.60 -11.56 6.35
CA ALA A 119 -6.61 -12.54 6.80
C ALA A 119 -5.31 -11.87 7.31
N ALA A 120 -4.77 -10.90 6.55
CA ALA A 120 -3.59 -10.15 6.98
C ALA A 120 -3.86 -9.33 8.24
N THR A 121 -5.04 -8.72 8.35
CA THR A 121 -5.44 -7.95 9.55
C THR A 121 -5.59 -8.86 10.77
N ALA A 122 -6.15 -10.06 10.61
CA ALA A 122 -6.29 -11.01 11.69
C ALA A 122 -4.93 -11.41 12.28
N VAL A 123 -3.96 -11.76 11.43
CA VAL A 123 -2.64 -12.24 11.86
C VAL A 123 -1.76 -11.10 12.39
N PHE A 124 -1.72 -9.97 11.71
CA PHE A 124 -0.75 -8.90 12.01
C PHE A 124 -1.28 -7.81 12.95
N LEU A 125 -2.59 -7.78 13.24
CA LEU A 125 -3.18 -6.76 14.10
C LEU A 125 -4.08 -7.34 15.18
N ILE A 126 -5.05 -8.20 14.85
CA ILE A 126 -6.02 -8.68 15.84
C ILE A 126 -5.40 -9.69 16.80
N TYR A 127 -4.66 -10.67 16.28
CA TYR A 127 -4.03 -11.71 17.11
C TYR A 127 -3.05 -11.14 18.15
N PRO A 128 -2.21 -10.14 17.84
CA PRO A 128 -1.35 -9.49 18.85
C PRO A 128 -2.10 -8.69 19.94
N ILE A 129 -3.38 -8.36 19.77
CA ILE A 129 -4.15 -7.57 20.74
C ILE A 129 -4.80 -8.45 21.82
N GLY A 130 -5.22 -9.67 21.46
CA GLY A 130 -5.97 -10.57 22.34
C GLY A 130 -5.08 -11.45 23.21
#